data_AF-A0A1A8U1I1-F1
#
_entry.id   AF-A0A1A8U1I1-F1
#
_cell.length_a   1.000
_cell.length_b   1.000
_cell.length_c   1.000
_cell.angle_alpha   90.00
_cell.angle_beta   90.00
_cell.angle_gamma   90.00
#
_symmetry.space_group_name_H-M   'P 1'
#
loop_
_entity.id
_entity.type
_entity.pdbx_description
1 polymer ?
#
loop_
_entity_poly.entity_id
_entity_poly.type
_entity_poly.pdbx_seq_one_letter_code
_entity_poly.pdbx_strand_id
1 'polypeptide(L)'
;APGPIAEIELWRDRASVLSALCQQLKQPMVQKILDVTTKANPAIIHTLNGTIADLSKYHSESDNNVFFLKTLERHFLNLAAGSDFTMMKETIPEMMESLQIIWQISRHYNSNERMVPLMERIAWQLCEQVSRGLHVLKLLKVNREEAYSMVLCAKSVLEQWKSSYYDVRAAIEKSGRAPRWEFDHKRLFEISDYMASVCQDLCYVFQVQKEFHNFFDPDMKSREQIKEMLIRLDGLVSLFEEVEFDPFNISENGNWKK
;
A
#
# COMPACT_ATOMS: atom_id res chain seq x y z
N ALA A 1 -1.72 -4.78 9.16
CA ALA A 1 -0.71 -3.80 9.61
C ALA A 1 -1.33 -2.41 9.53
N PRO A 2 -0.87 -1.38 10.26
CA PRO A 2 -1.39 -0.03 10.00
C PRO A 2 -0.98 0.42 8.59
N GLY A 3 -1.91 1.03 7.84
CA GLY A 3 -1.67 1.53 6.49
C GLY A 3 -0.62 2.67 6.43
N PRO A 4 -0.29 3.17 5.24
CA PRO A 4 0.82 4.10 5.04
C PRO A 4 0.62 5.47 5.73
N ILE A 5 -0.63 5.89 5.98
CA ILE A 5 -0.95 7.11 6.74
C ILE A 5 -0.33 7.07 8.14
N ALA A 6 -0.26 5.90 8.77
CA ALA A 6 0.33 5.78 10.11
C ALA A 6 1.83 6.09 10.14
N GLU A 7 2.53 6.06 9.00
CA GLU A 7 3.92 6.52 8.94
C GLU A 7 3.98 8.04 9.01
N ILE A 8 3.06 8.75 8.35
CA ILE A 8 2.96 10.21 8.42
C ILE A 8 2.68 10.65 9.85
N GLU A 9 1.69 10.04 10.51
CA GLU A 9 1.34 10.38 11.89
C GLU A 9 2.50 10.08 12.85
N LEU A 10 3.19 8.95 12.69
CA LEU A 10 4.39 8.64 13.48
C LEU A 10 5.45 9.74 13.41
N TRP A 11 5.72 10.26 12.21
CA TRP A 11 6.70 11.33 12.04
C TRP A 11 6.19 12.68 12.54
N ARG A 12 4.90 12.96 12.38
CA ARG A 12 4.25 14.17 12.89
C ARG A 12 4.30 14.21 14.42
N ASP A 13 3.99 13.09 15.08
CA ASP A 13 4.07 12.95 16.53
C ASP A 13 5.50 13.11 17.03
N ARG A 14 6.47 12.47 16.37
CA ARG A 14 7.90 12.63 16.68
C ARG A 14 8.35 14.07 16.57
N ALA A 15 8.02 14.75 15.48
CA ALA A 15 8.37 16.16 15.26
C ALA A 15 7.76 17.06 16.35
N SER A 16 6.47 16.84 16.67
CA SER A 16 5.77 17.56 17.74
C SER A 16 6.47 17.42 19.10
N VAL A 17 6.79 16.18 19.51
CA VAL A 17 7.48 15.91 20.79
C VAL A 17 8.87 16.52 20.83
N LEU A 18 9.68 16.34 19.78
CA LEU A 18 11.04 16.86 19.72
C LEU A 18 11.04 18.40 19.69
N SER A 19 10.09 19.02 19.00
CA SER A 19 9.92 20.47 18.95
C SER A 19 9.56 21.02 20.33
N ALA A 20 8.63 20.37 21.04
CA ALA A 20 8.27 20.75 22.40
C ALA A 20 9.47 20.67 23.36
N LEU A 21 10.29 19.61 23.28
CA LEU A 21 11.52 19.49 24.08
C LEU A 21 12.53 20.59 23.75
N CYS A 22 12.73 20.91 22.46
CA CYS A 22 13.59 22.01 22.03
C CYS A 22 13.11 23.37 22.58
N GLN A 23 11.80 23.58 22.64
CA GLN A 23 11.22 24.80 23.23
C GLN A 23 11.38 24.85 24.75
N GLN A 24 11.22 23.72 25.45
CA GLN A 24 11.44 23.65 26.90
C GLN A 24 12.87 24.03 27.27
N LEU A 25 13.86 23.57 26.52
CA LEU A 25 15.27 23.95 26.74
C LEU A 25 15.51 25.46 26.61
N LYS A 26 14.74 26.15 25.76
CA LYS A 26 14.85 27.60 25.54
C LYS A 26 14.14 28.44 26.61
N GLN A 27 13.42 27.83 27.55
CA GLN A 27 12.71 28.58 28.58
C GLN A 27 13.69 29.37 29.47
N PRO A 28 13.35 30.61 29.87
CA PRO A 28 14.25 31.46 30.66
C PRO A 28 14.72 30.83 31.97
N MET A 29 13.86 30.04 32.63
CA MET A 29 14.21 29.35 33.87
C MET A 29 15.24 28.24 33.61
N VAL A 30 15.06 27.45 32.55
CA VAL A 30 15.99 26.37 32.18
C VAL A 30 17.36 26.96 31.82
N GLN A 31 17.39 28.06 31.06
CA GLN A 31 18.64 28.75 30.72
C GLN A 31 19.39 29.23 31.98
N LYS A 32 18.69 29.83 32.95
CA LYS A 32 19.30 30.21 34.24
C LYS A 32 19.89 29.02 35.00
N ILE A 33 19.19 27.87 35.02
CA ILE A 33 19.69 26.65 35.64
C ILE A 33 20.96 26.15 34.93
N LEU A 34 20.97 26.18 33.59
CA LEU A 34 22.15 25.81 32.80
C LEU A 34 23.33 26.73 33.08
N ASP A 35 23.13 28.05 33.18
CA ASP A 35 24.19 29.02 33.49
C ASP A 35 24.82 28.78 34.86
N VAL A 36 24.00 28.54 35.88
CA VAL A 36 24.48 28.24 37.24
C VAL A 36 25.21 26.90 37.27
N THR A 37 24.64 25.87 36.64
CA THR A 37 25.23 24.53 36.59
C THR A 37 26.55 24.52 35.82
N THR A 38 26.69 25.34 34.77
CA THR A 38 27.94 25.52 34.02
C THR A 38 29.07 26.03 34.91
N LYS A 39 28.76 26.95 35.84
CA LYS A 39 29.75 27.48 36.80
C LYS A 39 30.07 26.47 37.90
N ALA A 40 29.10 25.66 38.32
CA ALA A 40 29.26 24.72 39.43
C ALA A 40 29.90 23.38 39.02
N ASN A 41 29.52 22.83 37.86
CA ASN A 41 30.02 21.55 37.36
C ASN A 41 30.04 21.51 35.82
N PRO A 42 31.13 22.00 35.19
CA PRO A 42 31.26 22.04 33.74
C PRO A 42 31.19 20.68 33.04
N ALA A 43 31.59 19.59 33.72
CA ALA A 43 31.62 18.26 33.14
C ALA A 43 30.20 17.75 32.81
N ILE A 44 29.22 18.01 33.70
CA ILE A 44 27.82 17.64 33.48
C ILE A 44 27.25 18.40 32.27
N ILE A 45 27.59 19.68 32.13
CA ILE A 45 27.13 20.50 31.01
C ILE A 45 27.73 20.03 29.69
N HIS A 46 28.99 19.58 29.68
CA HIS A 46 29.58 19.01 28.47
C HIS A 46 28.79 17.79 27.96
N THR A 47 28.44 16.86 28.85
CA THR A 47 27.60 15.71 28.50
C THR A 47 26.22 16.13 28.03
N LEU A 48 25.58 17.07 28.74
CA LEU A 48 24.25 17.57 28.37
C LEU A 48 24.25 18.25 26.99
N ASN A 49 25.28 19.02 26.66
CA ASN A 49 25.41 19.66 25.35
C ASN A 49 25.47 18.63 24.21
N GLY A 50 26.09 17.46 24.44
CA GLY A 50 26.01 16.33 23.51
C GLY A 50 24.57 15.89 23.27
N THR A 51 23.81 15.66 24.34
CA THR A 51 22.39 15.28 24.26
C THR A 51 21.52 16.35 23.59
N ILE A 52 21.79 17.64 23.83
CA ILE A 52 21.09 18.75 23.17
C ILE A 52 21.40 18.80 21.67
N ALA A 53 22.66 18.52 21.29
CA ALA A 53 23.04 18.42 19.89
C ALA A 53 22.32 17.25 19.19
N ASP A 54 22.25 16.09 19.84
CA ASP A 54 21.49 14.94 19.34
C ASP A 54 19.99 15.25 19.21
N LEU A 55 19.39 15.89 20.22
CA LEU A 55 18.00 16.34 20.17
C LEU A 55 17.75 17.27 18.98
N SER A 56 18.65 18.24 18.75
CA SER A 56 18.54 19.18 17.63
C SER A 56 18.65 18.47 16.27
N LYS A 57 19.54 17.47 16.18
CA LYS A 57 19.69 16.63 15.00
C LYS A 57 18.42 15.82 14.73
N TYR A 58 17.87 15.15 15.74
CA TYR A 58 16.64 14.36 15.59
C TYR A 58 15.42 15.23 15.27
N HIS A 59 15.33 16.44 15.85
CA HIS A 59 14.28 17.39 15.52
C HIS A 59 14.34 17.80 14.03
N SER A 60 15.54 18.15 13.56
CA SER A 60 15.78 18.48 12.14
C SER A 60 15.45 17.30 11.21
N GLU A 61 15.84 16.08 11.59
CA GLU A 61 15.46 14.85 10.86
C GLU A 61 13.94 14.69 10.78
N SER A 62 13.24 14.84 11.92
CA SER A 62 11.79 14.67 11.96
C SER A 62 11.05 15.71 11.15
N ASP A 63 11.46 16.98 11.19
CA ASP A 63 10.85 18.05 10.38
C ASP A 63 11.04 17.79 8.89
N ASN A 64 12.24 17.35 8.48
CA ASN A 64 12.52 17.03 7.09
C ASN A 64 11.69 15.84 6.60
N ASN A 65 11.57 14.78 7.41
CA ASN A 65 10.77 13.61 7.07
C ASN A 65 9.28 13.96 6.99
N VAL A 66 8.74 14.76 7.92
CA VAL A 66 7.35 15.25 7.85
C VAL A 66 7.12 16.04 6.56
N PHE A 67 8.06 16.93 6.20
CA PHE A 67 7.96 17.72 4.97
C PHE A 67 7.82 16.83 3.72
N PHE A 68 8.66 15.81 3.58
CA PHE A 68 8.59 14.89 2.45
C PHE A 68 7.36 13.98 2.51
N LEU A 69 7.08 13.35 3.66
CA LEU A 69 5.96 12.41 3.77
C LEU A 69 4.60 13.07 3.57
N LYS A 70 4.46 14.36 3.92
CA LYS A 70 3.24 15.13 3.66
C LYS A 70 2.90 15.22 2.17
N THR A 71 3.88 15.16 1.27
CA THR A 71 3.59 15.17 -0.19
C THR A 71 2.85 13.90 -0.62
N LEU A 72 2.95 12.80 0.14
CA LEU A 72 2.30 11.52 -0.13
C LEU A 72 0.91 11.40 0.50
N GLU A 73 0.53 12.31 1.41
CA GLU A 73 -0.68 12.20 2.25
C GLU A 73 -1.95 12.00 1.41
N ARG A 74 -2.12 12.80 0.36
CA ARG A 74 -3.25 12.68 -0.56
C ARG A 74 -3.29 11.33 -1.26
N HIS A 75 -2.14 10.82 -1.72
CA HIS A 75 -2.05 9.52 -2.38
C HIS A 75 -2.47 8.40 -1.41
N PHE A 76 -2.00 8.45 -0.17
CA PHE A 76 -2.35 7.46 0.85
C PHE A 76 -3.84 7.51 1.23
N LEU A 77 -4.44 8.70 1.27
CA LEU A 77 -5.88 8.85 1.49
C LEU A 77 -6.70 8.26 0.32
N ASN A 78 -6.28 8.49 -0.93
CA ASN A 78 -6.92 7.87 -2.09
C ASN A 78 -6.87 6.33 -2.01
N LEU A 79 -5.72 5.76 -1.61
CA LEU A 79 -5.59 4.32 -1.41
C LEU A 79 -6.40 3.78 -0.21
N ALA A 80 -6.79 4.64 0.73
CA ALA A 80 -7.55 4.27 1.92
C ALA A 80 -9.07 4.39 1.74
N ALA A 81 -9.54 5.19 0.79
CA ALA A 81 -10.96 5.45 0.55
C ALA A 81 -11.76 4.18 0.15
N GLY A 82 -11.09 3.21 -0.48
CA GLY A 82 -11.51 1.80 -0.51
C GLY A 82 -12.69 1.41 -1.41
N SER A 83 -13.27 2.34 -2.16
CA SER A 83 -14.43 2.07 -3.02
C SER A 83 -14.19 2.21 -4.52
N ASP A 84 -13.03 2.73 -4.94
CA ASP A 84 -12.75 3.05 -6.34
C ASP A 84 -11.36 2.53 -6.76
N PHE A 85 -11.35 1.33 -7.35
CA PHE A 85 -10.14 0.72 -7.89
C PHE A 85 -9.56 1.51 -9.07
N THR A 86 -10.38 2.28 -9.81
CA THR A 86 -9.90 3.12 -10.91
C THR A 86 -9.05 4.25 -10.36
N MET A 87 -9.56 4.97 -9.37
CA MET A 87 -8.83 6.02 -8.67
C MET A 87 -7.53 5.48 -8.03
N MET A 88 -7.58 4.29 -7.42
CA MET A 88 -6.38 3.66 -6.85
C MET A 88 -5.34 3.38 -7.93
N LYS A 89 -5.75 2.80 -9.07
CA LYS A 89 -4.86 2.49 -10.19
C LYS A 89 -4.19 3.75 -10.74
N GLU A 90 -4.95 4.83 -10.90
CA GLU A 90 -4.43 6.13 -11.39
C GLU A 90 -3.50 6.82 -10.38
N THR A 91 -3.74 6.61 -9.08
CA THR A 91 -2.92 7.20 -8.01
C THR A 91 -1.54 6.55 -7.90
N ILE A 92 -1.40 5.25 -8.23
CA ILE A 92 -0.17 4.47 -8.00
C ILE A 92 1.05 5.04 -8.76
N PRO A 93 0.99 5.34 -10.07
CA PRO A 93 2.14 5.90 -10.79
C PRO A 93 2.63 7.22 -10.18
N GLU A 94 1.72 8.17 -9.93
CA GLU A 94 2.07 9.47 -9.35
C GLU A 94 2.66 9.35 -7.95
N MET A 95 2.14 8.43 -7.15
CA MET A 95 2.68 8.12 -5.82
C MET A 95 4.09 7.53 -5.92
N MET A 96 4.34 6.62 -6.88
CA MET A 96 5.64 6.00 -7.08
C MET A 96 6.69 7.02 -7.54
N GLU A 97 6.32 7.96 -8.40
CA GLU A 97 7.17 9.11 -8.78
C GLU A 97 7.48 10.02 -7.58
N SER A 98 6.50 10.26 -6.73
CA SER A 98 6.71 11.03 -5.49
C SER A 98 7.70 10.32 -4.56
N LEU A 99 7.59 8.99 -4.42
CA LEU A 99 8.54 8.17 -3.66
C LEU A 99 9.94 8.19 -4.28
N GLN A 100 10.04 8.18 -5.61
CA GLN A 100 11.31 8.36 -6.33
C GLN A 100 11.98 9.68 -5.98
N ILE A 101 11.24 10.79 -5.99
CA ILE A 101 11.77 12.11 -5.65
C ILE A 101 12.28 12.12 -4.20
N ILE A 102 11.51 11.54 -3.26
CA ILE A 102 11.91 11.44 -1.87
C ILE A 102 13.21 10.62 -1.74
N TRP A 103 13.32 9.49 -2.44
CA TRP A 103 14.54 8.68 -2.45
C TRP A 103 15.76 9.43 -2.97
N GLN A 104 15.59 10.26 -4.00
CA GLN A 104 16.69 10.97 -4.63
C GLN A 104 17.15 12.19 -3.83
N ILE A 105 16.22 12.88 -3.17
CA ILE A 105 16.47 14.21 -2.57
C ILE A 105 16.54 14.17 -1.05
N SER A 106 15.75 13.33 -0.39
CA SER A 106 15.71 13.29 1.08
C SER A 106 17.05 12.81 1.63
N ARG A 107 17.52 13.50 2.68
CA ARG A 107 18.75 13.12 3.40
C ARG A 107 18.48 12.08 4.49
N HIS A 108 17.23 11.93 4.88
CA HIS A 108 16.81 11.19 6.07
C HIS A 108 15.79 10.09 5.78
N TYR A 109 15.31 10.01 4.54
CA TYR A 109 14.33 9.02 4.08
C TYR A 109 14.79 8.24 2.84
N ASN A 110 16.06 8.36 2.44
CA ASN A 110 16.63 7.69 1.27
C ASN A 110 17.39 6.39 1.59
N SER A 111 16.98 5.68 2.65
CA SER A 111 17.59 4.41 3.04
C SER A 111 16.59 3.27 3.02
N ASN A 112 17.09 2.05 2.85
CA ASN A 112 16.26 0.84 2.89
C ASN A 112 15.52 0.70 4.22
N GLU A 113 16.12 1.12 5.35
CA GLU A 113 15.47 1.03 6.66
C GLU A 113 14.23 1.93 6.79
N ARG A 114 14.10 2.98 5.97
CA ARG A 114 12.95 3.89 5.95
C ARG A 114 11.98 3.57 4.83
N MET A 115 12.50 3.36 3.62
CA MET A 115 11.67 3.21 2.43
C MET A 115 10.97 1.86 2.37
N VAL A 116 11.65 0.76 2.72
CA VAL A 116 11.06 -0.58 2.63
C VAL A 116 9.84 -0.73 3.54
N PRO A 117 9.88 -0.35 4.84
CA PRO A 117 8.69 -0.43 5.69
C PRO A 117 7.50 0.40 5.18
N LEU A 118 7.76 1.56 4.56
CA LEU A 118 6.71 2.37 3.95
C LEU A 118 6.09 1.66 2.73
N MET A 119 6.93 1.13 1.84
CA MET A 119 6.50 0.36 0.67
C MET A 119 5.67 -0.88 1.07
N GLU A 120 6.05 -1.57 2.14
CA GLU A 120 5.28 -2.69 2.68
C GLU A 120 3.90 -2.26 3.20
N ARG A 121 3.81 -1.10 3.87
CA ARG A 121 2.51 -0.56 4.32
C ARG A 121 1.62 -0.19 3.13
N ILE A 122 2.19 0.34 2.06
CA ILE A 122 1.47 0.62 0.82
C ILE A 122 0.97 -0.67 0.19
N ALA A 123 1.85 -1.67 -0.01
CA ALA A 123 1.47 -2.97 -0.55
C ALA A 123 0.35 -3.64 0.28
N TRP A 124 0.49 -3.60 1.61
CA TRP A 124 -0.54 -4.09 2.53
C TRP A 124 -1.87 -3.35 2.34
N GLN A 125 -1.85 -2.01 2.25
CA GLN A 125 -3.05 -1.20 2.04
C GLN A 125 -3.76 -1.55 0.73
N LEU A 126 -3.02 -1.75 -0.36
CA LEU A 126 -3.57 -2.16 -1.65
C LEU A 126 -4.24 -3.54 -1.56
N CYS A 127 -3.56 -4.51 -0.96
CA CYS A 127 -4.08 -5.86 -0.75
C CYS A 127 -5.33 -5.84 0.12
N GLU A 128 -5.32 -5.07 1.21
CA GLU A 128 -6.48 -4.92 2.11
C GLU A 128 -7.70 -4.37 1.37
N GLN A 129 -7.52 -3.35 0.52
CA GLN A 129 -8.64 -2.80 -0.25
C GLN A 129 -9.17 -3.77 -1.31
N VAL A 130 -8.29 -4.51 -1.98
CA VAL A 130 -8.73 -5.53 -2.94
C VAL A 130 -9.52 -6.64 -2.25
N SER A 131 -9.01 -7.18 -1.13
CA SER A 131 -9.70 -8.21 -0.35
C SER A 131 -11.08 -7.72 0.16
N ARG A 132 -11.15 -6.50 0.71
CA ARG A 132 -12.42 -5.91 1.18
C ARG A 132 -13.41 -5.60 0.05
N GLY A 133 -12.92 -5.05 -1.05
CA GLY A 133 -13.73 -4.63 -2.19
C GLY A 133 -14.28 -5.82 -2.98
N LEU A 134 -13.52 -6.91 -3.07
CA LEU A 134 -13.90 -8.13 -3.77
C LEU A 134 -14.54 -9.19 -2.88
N HIS A 135 -15.22 -8.80 -1.80
CA HIS A 135 -15.96 -9.75 -0.96
C HIS A 135 -16.87 -10.61 -1.86
N VAL A 136 -16.52 -11.89 -2.01
CA VAL A 136 -17.07 -12.82 -3.01
C VAL A 136 -18.59 -12.88 -2.94
N LEU A 137 -19.16 -12.88 -1.72
CA LEU A 137 -20.59 -12.88 -1.45
C LEU A 137 -21.35 -11.63 -1.94
N LYS A 138 -20.66 -10.52 -2.22
CA LYS A 138 -21.23 -9.30 -2.81
C LYS A 138 -21.10 -9.30 -4.33
N LEU A 139 -19.98 -9.80 -4.87
CA LEU A 139 -19.75 -9.88 -6.33
C LEU A 139 -20.84 -10.69 -7.04
N LEU A 140 -21.41 -11.69 -6.37
CA LEU A 140 -22.43 -12.59 -6.92
C LEU A 140 -23.84 -12.01 -6.93
N LYS A 141 -24.09 -10.98 -6.10
CA LYS A 141 -25.37 -10.25 -6.06
C LYS A 141 -25.45 -9.12 -7.07
N VAL A 142 -24.31 -8.76 -7.65
CA VAL A 142 -24.15 -7.71 -8.64
C VAL A 142 -24.22 -8.33 -10.04
N ASN A 143 -24.53 -7.53 -11.06
CA ASN A 143 -24.53 -8.01 -12.45
C ASN A 143 -23.15 -8.61 -12.81
N ARG A 144 -23.13 -9.70 -13.57
CA ARG A 144 -21.91 -10.44 -13.97
C ARG A 144 -20.90 -9.56 -14.68
N GLU A 145 -21.36 -8.64 -15.54
CA GLU A 145 -20.47 -7.72 -16.26
C GLU A 145 -19.82 -6.71 -15.31
N GLU A 146 -20.57 -6.24 -14.31
CA GLU A 146 -20.06 -5.34 -13.27
C GLU A 146 -19.07 -6.07 -12.35
N ALA A 147 -19.37 -7.32 -11.97
CA ALA A 147 -18.46 -8.16 -11.18
C ALA A 147 -17.15 -8.43 -11.92
N TYR A 148 -17.22 -8.80 -13.21
CA TYR A 148 -16.03 -8.98 -14.05
C TYR A 148 -15.20 -7.69 -14.13
N SER A 149 -15.84 -6.56 -14.41
CA SER A 149 -15.17 -5.26 -14.50
C SER A 149 -14.48 -4.87 -13.19
N MET A 150 -15.15 -5.12 -12.06
CA MET A 150 -14.60 -4.85 -10.72
C MET A 150 -13.37 -5.71 -10.42
N VAL A 151 -13.44 -7.02 -10.67
CA VAL A 151 -12.30 -7.94 -10.47
C VAL A 151 -11.14 -7.59 -11.41
N LEU A 152 -11.43 -7.25 -12.66
CA LEU A 152 -10.41 -6.84 -13.63
C LEU A 152 -9.71 -5.54 -13.20
N CYS A 153 -10.46 -4.58 -12.64
CA CYS A 153 -9.90 -3.33 -12.13
C CYS A 153 -9.03 -3.59 -10.89
N ALA A 154 -9.50 -4.40 -9.95
CA ALA A 154 -8.73 -4.80 -8.77
C ALA A 154 -7.43 -5.53 -9.14
N LYS A 155 -7.47 -6.44 -10.11
CA LYS A 155 -6.27 -7.07 -10.69
C LYS A 155 -5.30 -6.03 -11.22
N SER A 156 -5.83 -5.09 -12.01
CA SER A 156 -5.02 -4.02 -12.62
C SER A 156 -4.35 -3.13 -11.57
N VAL A 157 -4.96 -2.89 -10.41
CA VAL A 157 -4.35 -2.15 -9.29
C VAL A 157 -3.09 -2.86 -8.79
N LEU A 158 -3.18 -4.17 -8.55
CA LEU A 158 -2.07 -4.99 -8.04
C LEU A 158 -0.94 -5.11 -9.07
N GLU A 159 -1.28 -5.26 -10.35
CA GLU A 159 -0.30 -5.29 -11.44
C GLU A 159 0.36 -3.91 -11.63
N GLN A 160 -0.40 -2.81 -11.52
CA GLN A 160 0.10 -1.44 -11.62
C GLN A 160 1.10 -1.11 -10.50
N TRP A 161 0.86 -1.60 -9.29
CA TRP A 161 1.80 -1.46 -8.17
C TRP A 161 3.19 -2.00 -8.53
N LYS A 162 3.22 -3.21 -9.07
CA LYS A 162 4.47 -3.88 -9.45
C LYS A 162 5.12 -3.24 -10.67
N SER A 163 4.35 -2.93 -11.72
CA SER A 163 4.91 -2.30 -12.92
C SER A 163 5.51 -0.93 -12.62
N SER A 164 4.78 -0.07 -11.89
CA SER A 164 5.27 1.27 -11.51
C SER A 164 6.56 1.21 -10.69
N TYR A 165 6.73 0.20 -9.82
CA TYR A 165 7.99 -0.01 -9.11
C TYR A 165 9.16 -0.26 -10.07
N TYR A 166 8.97 -1.14 -11.05
CA TYR A 166 10.00 -1.47 -12.03
C TYR A 166 10.30 -0.30 -12.97
N ASP A 167 9.29 0.48 -13.36
CA ASP A 167 9.47 1.68 -14.17
C ASP A 167 10.34 2.71 -13.43
N VAL A 168 10.02 2.99 -12.17
CA VAL A 168 10.81 3.90 -11.32
C VAL A 168 12.21 3.35 -11.07
N ARG A 169 12.35 2.06 -10.80
CA ARG A 169 13.66 1.41 -10.65
C ARG A 169 14.52 1.61 -11.90
N ALA A 170 13.98 1.32 -13.08
CA ALA A 170 14.68 1.49 -14.35
C ALA A 170 15.06 2.96 -14.59
N ALA A 171 14.18 3.90 -14.24
CA ALA A 171 14.47 5.34 -14.32
C ALA A 171 15.62 5.75 -13.39
N ILE A 172 15.65 5.25 -12.15
CA ILE A 172 16.73 5.52 -11.19
C ILE A 172 18.05 4.93 -11.70
N GLU A 173 18.05 3.66 -12.15
CA GLU A 173 19.24 3.00 -12.71
C GLU A 173 19.78 3.77 -13.93
N LYS A 174 18.90 4.20 -14.83
CA LYS A 174 19.27 5.01 -16.00
C LYS A 174 19.85 6.38 -15.62
N SER A 175 19.35 6.99 -14.54
CA SER A 175 19.83 8.30 -14.10
C SER A 175 21.26 8.22 -13.54
N GLY A 176 21.63 7.10 -12.89
CA GLY A 176 22.93 6.90 -12.25
C GLY A 176 23.26 7.88 -11.11
N ARG A 177 22.31 8.73 -10.69
CA ARG A 177 22.55 9.85 -9.76
C ARG A 177 22.15 9.58 -8.32
N ALA A 178 21.46 8.47 -8.07
CA ALA A 178 20.91 8.14 -6.76
C ALA A 178 21.27 6.70 -6.36
N PRO A 179 21.19 6.36 -5.06
CA PRO A 179 21.37 4.99 -4.60
C PRO A 179 20.43 4.03 -5.33
N ARG A 180 20.88 2.78 -5.49
CA ARG A 180 20.10 1.75 -6.17
C ARG A 180 18.77 1.50 -5.44
N TRP A 181 17.68 1.61 -6.18
CA TRP A 181 16.32 1.29 -5.73
C TRP A 181 16.04 -0.20 -5.95
N GLU A 182 16.51 -1.03 -5.04
CA GLU A 182 16.30 -2.48 -5.09
C GLU A 182 15.89 -2.96 -3.70
N PHE A 183 14.73 -3.59 -3.62
CA PHE A 183 14.13 -4.07 -2.39
C PHE A 183 13.84 -5.57 -2.51
N ASP A 184 13.53 -6.21 -1.39
CA ASP A 184 13.15 -7.62 -1.40
C ASP A 184 11.81 -7.81 -2.12
N HIS A 185 11.82 -8.54 -3.24
CA HIS A 185 10.64 -8.74 -4.08
C HIS A 185 9.55 -9.55 -3.39
N LYS A 186 9.92 -10.51 -2.54
CA LYS A 186 8.92 -11.32 -1.83
C LYS A 186 8.16 -10.45 -0.84
N ARG A 187 8.88 -9.63 -0.07
CA ARG A 187 8.28 -8.71 0.91
C ARG A 187 7.30 -7.73 0.27
N LEU A 188 7.58 -7.27 -0.95
CA LEU A 188 6.75 -6.26 -1.62
C LEU A 188 5.66 -6.82 -2.52
N PHE A 189 5.86 -8.00 -3.11
CA PHE A 189 5.01 -8.48 -4.20
C PHE A 189 4.39 -9.86 -3.99
N GLU A 190 4.88 -10.70 -3.08
CA GLU A 190 4.40 -12.09 -2.97
C GLU A 190 2.89 -12.17 -2.74
N ILE A 191 2.37 -11.36 -1.80
CA ILE A 191 0.95 -11.31 -1.49
C ILE A 191 0.15 -10.69 -2.64
N SER A 192 0.61 -9.57 -3.21
CA SER A 192 -0.11 -8.91 -4.31
C SER A 192 -0.12 -9.74 -5.60
N ASP A 193 0.98 -10.44 -5.90
CA ASP A 193 1.09 -11.34 -7.05
C ASP A 193 0.12 -12.53 -6.89
N TYR A 194 0.07 -13.10 -5.68
CA TYR A 194 -0.90 -14.14 -5.37
C TYR A 194 -2.34 -13.65 -5.56
N MET A 195 -2.69 -12.51 -4.96
CA MET A 195 -4.04 -11.95 -5.09
C MET A 195 -4.40 -11.60 -6.53
N ALA A 196 -3.44 -11.09 -7.32
CA ALA A 196 -3.63 -10.84 -8.74
C ALA A 196 -3.90 -12.14 -9.53
N SER A 197 -3.27 -13.26 -9.14
CA SER A 197 -3.54 -14.58 -9.72
C SER A 197 -4.95 -15.09 -9.39
N VAL A 198 -5.44 -14.86 -8.17
CA VAL A 198 -6.82 -15.17 -7.77
C VAL A 198 -7.81 -14.34 -8.58
N CYS A 199 -7.56 -13.03 -8.73
CA CYS A 199 -8.37 -12.19 -9.61
C CYS A 199 -8.35 -12.66 -11.07
N GLN A 200 -7.20 -13.15 -11.57
CA GLN A 200 -7.09 -13.68 -12.92
C GLN A 200 -7.95 -14.93 -13.12
N ASP A 201 -7.95 -15.84 -12.15
CA ASP A 201 -8.77 -17.04 -12.17
C ASP A 201 -10.27 -16.68 -12.15
N LEU A 202 -10.67 -15.72 -11.31
CA LEU A 202 -12.05 -15.19 -11.26
C LEU A 202 -12.47 -14.53 -12.60
N CYS A 203 -11.60 -13.71 -13.19
CA CYS A 203 -11.84 -13.13 -14.51
C CYS A 203 -12.05 -14.21 -15.58
N TYR A 204 -11.26 -15.29 -15.55
CA TYR A 204 -11.39 -16.40 -16.49
C TYR A 204 -12.75 -17.10 -16.34
N VAL A 205 -13.20 -17.36 -15.12
CA VAL A 205 -14.52 -17.97 -14.87
C VAL A 205 -15.64 -17.12 -15.46
N PHE A 206 -15.65 -15.81 -15.20
CA PHE A 206 -16.66 -14.90 -15.76
C PHE A 206 -16.59 -14.81 -17.29
N GLN A 207 -15.38 -14.85 -17.87
CA GLN A 207 -15.21 -14.83 -19.32
C GLN A 207 -15.77 -16.11 -19.96
N VAL A 208 -15.42 -17.28 -19.43
CA VAL A 208 -15.94 -18.57 -19.92
C VAL A 208 -17.46 -18.61 -19.82
N GLN A 209 -18.04 -18.11 -18.72
CA GLN A 209 -19.49 -18.01 -18.57
C GLN A 209 -20.12 -17.12 -19.64
N LYS A 210 -19.54 -15.95 -19.92
CA LYS A 210 -20.01 -15.05 -20.97
C LYS A 210 -19.93 -15.68 -22.36
N GLU A 211 -18.80 -16.32 -22.68
CA GLU A 211 -18.61 -17.03 -23.95
C GLU A 211 -19.62 -18.17 -24.12
N PHE A 212 -19.88 -18.94 -23.07
CA PHE A 212 -20.86 -20.02 -23.09
C PHE A 212 -22.29 -19.51 -23.29
N HIS A 213 -22.66 -18.39 -22.65
CA HIS A 213 -23.93 -17.73 -22.92
C HIS A 213 -24.00 -17.20 -24.36
N ASN A 214 -22.91 -16.72 -24.94
CA ASN A 214 -22.92 -16.19 -26.31
C ASN A 214 -22.85 -17.27 -27.41
N PHE A 215 -22.39 -18.48 -27.08
CA PHE A 215 -22.25 -19.58 -28.03
C PHE A 215 -23.60 -20.11 -28.55
N PHE A 216 -24.66 -20.04 -27.75
CA PHE A 216 -25.97 -20.57 -28.13
C PHE A 216 -26.89 -19.47 -28.68
N ASP A 217 -27.42 -19.69 -29.88
CA ASP A 217 -28.50 -18.87 -30.44
C ASP A 217 -29.77 -18.95 -29.55
N PRO A 218 -30.65 -17.93 -29.58
CA PRO A 218 -31.86 -17.89 -28.77
C PRO A 218 -32.74 -19.15 -28.91
N ASP A 219 -32.84 -19.70 -30.11
CA ASP A 219 -33.59 -20.92 -30.40
C ASP A 219 -32.93 -22.17 -29.78
N MET A 220 -31.60 -22.21 -29.72
CA MET A 220 -30.88 -23.31 -29.06
C MET A 220 -30.98 -23.21 -27.53
N LYS A 221 -30.92 -22.00 -26.98
CA LYS A 221 -31.15 -21.73 -25.54
C LYS A 221 -32.56 -22.10 -25.09
N SER A 222 -33.52 -22.24 -26.00
CA SER A 222 -34.89 -22.64 -25.65
C SER A 222 -35.02 -24.14 -25.30
N ARG A 223 -34.11 -24.98 -25.81
CA ARG A 223 -34.07 -26.43 -25.61
C ARG A 223 -33.78 -26.77 -24.15
N GLU A 224 -34.55 -27.67 -23.57
CA GLU A 224 -34.47 -28.03 -22.14
C GLU A 224 -33.06 -28.46 -21.71
N GLN A 225 -32.37 -29.24 -22.54
CA GLN A 225 -31.01 -29.73 -22.25
C GLN A 225 -29.99 -28.58 -22.14
N ILE A 226 -30.11 -27.56 -23.00
CA ILE A 226 -29.21 -26.40 -22.99
C ILE A 226 -29.58 -25.46 -21.83
N LYS A 227 -30.87 -25.32 -21.50
CA LYS A 227 -31.31 -24.61 -20.30
C LYS A 227 -30.76 -25.24 -19.03
N GLU A 228 -30.85 -26.56 -18.87
CA GLU A 228 -30.29 -27.25 -17.70
C GLU A 228 -28.77 -27.07 -17.60
N MET A 229 -28.06 -27.11 -18.72
CA MET A 229 -26.62 -26.82 -18.74
C MET A 229 -26.31 -25.37 -18.34
N LEU A 230 -27.06 -24.39 -18.84
CA LEU A 230 -26.89 -22.98 -18.48
C LEU A 230 -27.20 -22.73 -17.00
N ILE A 231 -28.24 -23.37 -16.45
CA ILE A 231 -28.58 -23.30 -15.02
C ILE A 231 -27.46 -23.90 -14.18
N ARG A 232 -26.92 -25.07 -14.57
CA ARG A 232 -25.78 -25.68 -13.88
C ARG A 232 -24.54 -24.78 -13.92
N LEU A 233 -24.25 -24.19 -15.08
CA LEU A 233 -23.09 -23.32 -15.25
C LEU A 233 -23.23 -22.01 -14.46
N ASP A 234 -24.42 -21.41 -14.45
CA ASP A 234 -24.72 -20.26 -13.60
C ASP A 234 -24.66 -20.63 -12.10
N GLY A 235 -24.99 -21.86 -11.74
CA GLY A 235 -24.83 -22.43 -10.39
C GLY A 235 -23.40 -22.84 -10.02
N LEU A 236 -22.45 -22.90 -10.97
CA LEU A 236 -21.04 -23.08 -10.60
C LEU A 236 -20.50 -21.84 -9.87
N VAL A 237 -21.09 -20.68 -10.15
CA VAL A 237 -20.69 -19.44 -9.50
C VAL A 237 -21.13 -19.42 -8.02
N SER A 238 -22.21 -20.13 -7.67
CA SER A 238 -22.61 -20.32 -6.26
C SER A 238 -21.68 -21.27 -5.49
N LEU A 239 -20.83 -22.06 -6.15
CA LEU A 239 -19.80 -22.84 -5.44
C LEU A 239 -18.76 -21.93 -4.77
N PHE A 240 -18.56 -20.71 -5.29
CA PHE A 240 -17.74 -19.70 -4.62
C PHE A 240 -18.42 -19.11 -3.37
N GLU A 241 -19.73 -19.32 -3.16
CA GLU A 241 -20.44 -18.93 -1.92
C GLU A 241 -20.20 -19.92 -0.78
N GLU A 242 -19.95 -21.19 -1.11
CA GLU A 242 -19.74 -22.27 -0.14
C GLU A 242 -18.29 -22.37 0.34
N VAL A 243 -17.41 -21.51 -0.18
CA VAL A 243 -15.99 -21.48 0.22
C VAL A 243 -15.89 -20.88 1.63
N GLU A 244 -15.59 -21.73 2.61
CA GLU A 244 -15.42 -21.34 4.03
C GLU A 244 -14.10 -20.59 4.31
N PHE A 245 -13.27 -20.35 3.30
CA PHE A 245 -11.98 -19.68 3.41
C PHE A 245 -11.91 -18.40 2.56
N ASP A 246 -11.02 -17.47 2.91
CA ASP A 246 -10.76 -16.26 2.12
C ASP A 246 -9.82 -16.59 0.95
N PRO A 247 -10.27 -16.51 -0.32
CA PRO A 247 -9.43 -16.78 -1.48
C PRO A 247 -8.20 -15.87 -1.56
N PHE A 248 -8.28 -14.65 -1.03
CA PHE A 248 -7.19 -13.69 -1.05
C PHE A 248 -6.15 -13.92 0.05
N ASN A 249 -6.42 -14.83 0.99
CA ASN A 249 -5.43 -15.26 1.96
C ASN A 249 -4.44 -16.23 1.30
N ILE A 250 -3.17 -15.84 1.23
CA ILE A 250 -2.11 -16.65 0.60
C ILE A 250 -1.89 -18.01 1.26
N SER A 251 -2.23 -18.16 2.56
CA SER A 251 -2.17 -19.48 3.21
C SER A 251 -3.13 -20.50 2.60
N GLU A 252 -4.19 -20.02 1.95
CA GLU A 252 -5.26 -20.83 1.35
C GLU A 252 -5.01 -21.14 -0.12
N ASN A 253 -3.84 -20.79 -0.68
CA ASN A 253 -3.51 -21.07 -2.09
C ASN A 253 -3.70 -22.56 -2.46
N GLY A 254 -3.34 -23.46 -1.54
CA GLY A 254 -3.53 -24.91 -1.74
C GLY A 254 -4.99 -25.35 -1.76
N ASN A 255 -5.90 -24.58 -1.14
CA ASN A 255 -7.34 -24.82 -1.19
C ASN A 255 -7.97 -24.15 -2.42
N TRP A 256 -7.50 -22.96 -2.81
CA TRP A 256 -7.95 -22.27 -4.03
C TRP A 256 -7.64 -23.03 -5.32
N LYS A 257 -6.49 -23.72 -5.38
CA LYS A 257 -6.06 -24.47 -6.58
C LYS A 257 -6.63 -25.89 -6.70
N LYS A 258 -7.40 -26.36 -5.72
CA LYS A 258 -8.06 -27.68 -5.75
C LYS A 258 -9.42 -27.59 -6.41
#